data_AF-A0A0K1PYU6-F1
#
_entry.id   AF-A0A0K1PYU6-F1
#
_cell.length_a   1.000
_cell.length_b   1.000
_cell.length_c   1.000
_cell.angle_alpha   90.00
_cell.angle_beta   90.00
_cell.angle_gamma   90.00
#
_symmetry.space_group_name_H-M   'P 1'
#
loop_
_entity.id
_entity.type
_entity.pdbx_description
1 polymer ?
#
loop_
_entity_poly.entity_id
_entity_poly.type
_entity_poly.pdbx_seq_one_letter_code
_entity_poly.pdbx_strand_id
1 'polypeptide(L)' 'MGNVVNLNRFRKKKQREDKAKQAEINRVRHGRTQAQKDRELADRQRAERLLEGKRLEQASEENQTSSAEESGESGES' A
#
# COMPACT_ATOMS: atom_id res chain seq x y z
N MET A 1 -7.62 -11.13 -58.04
CA MET A 1 -6.86 -11.28 -56.79
C MET A 1 -7.59 -10.52 -55.69
N GLY A 2 -8.25 -11.23 -54.76
CA GLY A 2 -9.02 -10.60 -53.68
C GLY A 2 -8.20 -10.59 -52.38
N ASN A 3 -7.88 -9.40 -51.88
CA ASN A 3 -7.21 -9.24 -50.58
C ASN A 3 -8.21 -9.57 -49.46
N VAL A 4 -8.19 -10.81 -48.96
CA VAL A 4 -9.00 -11.22 -47.81
C VAL A 4 -8.39 -10.60 -46.54
N VAL A 5 -8.92 -9.45 -46.15
CA VAL A 5 -8.53 -8.79 -44.89
C VAL A 5 -9.13 -9.53 -43.71
N ASN A 6 -8.27 -9.98 -42.79
CA ASN A 6 -8.72 -10.66 -41.58
C ASN A 6 -9.29 -9.66 -40.57
N LEU A 7 -10.62 -9.56 -40.48
CA LEU A 7 -11.32 -8.67 -39.55
C LEU A 7 -10.97 -8.93 -38.07
N ASN A 8 -10.63 -10.16 -37.68
CA ASN A 8 -10.28 -10.47 -36.29
C ASN A 8 -8.96 -9.80 -35.89
N ARG A 9 -7.96 -9.79 -36.78
CA ARG A 9 -6.69 -9.09 -36.53
C ARG A 9 -6.92 -7.58 -36.42
N PHE A 10 -7.78 -7.01 -37.26
CA PHE A 10 -8.14 -5.60 -37.22
C PHE A 10 -8.81 -5.22 -35.89
N ARG A 11 -9.83 -5.98 -35.48
CA ARG A 11 -10.51 -5.78 -34.18
C ARG A 11 -9.55 -5.87 -33.01
N LYS A 12 -8.67 -6.89 -32.99
CA LYS A 12 -7.64 -7.05 -31.95
C LYS A 12 -6.64 -5.89 -31.91
N LYS A 13 -6.29 -5.31 -33.08
CA LYS A 13 -5.41 -4.14 -33.16
C LYS A 13 -6.09 -2.93 -32.54
N LYS A 14 -7.33 -2.64 -32.95
CA LYS A 14 -8.14 -1.53 -32.40
C LYS A 14 -8.29 -1.64 -30.88
N GLN A 15 -8.63 -2.82 -30.37
CA GLN A 15 -8.73 -3.05 -28.91
C GLN A 15 -7.42 -2.78 -28.16
N ARG A 16 -6.26 -3.12 -28.76
CA ARG A 16 -4.95 -2.81 -28.16
C ARG A 16 -4.67 -1.31 -28.15
N GLU A 17 -5.00 -0.60 -29.22
CA GLU A 17 -4.86 0.85 -29.31
C GLU A 17 -5.76 1.57 -28.29
N ASP A 18 -7.01 1.15 -28.14
CA ASP A 18 -7.95 1.71 -27.17
C ASP A 18 -7.46 1.50 -25.72
N LYS A 19 -6.94 0.31 -25.41
CA LYS A 19 -6.31 0.02 -24.11
C LYS A 19 -5.08 0.89 -23.85
N ALA A 20 -4.25 1.12 -24.87
CA ALA A 20 -3.06 1.96 -24.74
C ALA A 20 -3.44 3.43 -24.43
N LYS A 21 -4.44 3.97 -25.13
CA LYS A 21 -4.98 5.32 -24.86
C LYS A 21 -5.55 5.44 -23.46
N GLN A 22 -6.32 4.44 -23.00
CA GLN A 22 -6.83 4.42 -21.63
C GLN A 22 -5.69 4.37 -20.61
N ALA A 23 -4.64 3.59 -20.85
CA ALA A 23 -3.47 3.54 -19.98
C ALA A 23 -2.74 4.89 -19.90
N GLU A 24 -2.63 5.61 -21.02
CA GLU A 24 -2.05 6.96 -21.06
C GLU A 24 -2.91 7.96 -20.30
N ILE A 25 -4.22 7.96 -20.53
CA ILE A 25 -5.18 8.79 -19.78
C ILE A 25 -5.10 8.50 -18.28
N ASN A 26 -5.03 7.23 -17.88
CA ASN A 26 -4.90 6.83 -16.49
C ASN A 26 -3.56 7.28 -15.89
N ARG A 27 -2.47 7.25 -16.68
CA ARG A 27 -1.15 7.75 -16.27
C ARG A 27 -1.18 9.27 -16.03
N VAL A 28 -1.84 10.03 -16.89
CA VAL A 28 -2.02 11.48 -16.73
C VAL A 28 -2.95 11.81 -15.55
N ARG A 29 -4.12 11.16 -15.48
CA ARG A 29 -5.15 11.46 -14.46
C ARG A 29 -4.73 11.10 -13.05
N HIS A 30 -4.06 9.97 -12.89
CA HIS A 30 -3.75 9.47 -11.56
C HIS A 30 -2.29 9.70 -11.17
N GLY A 31 -1.40 10.06 -12.11
CA GLY A 31 0.05 10.22 -11.90
C GLY A 31 0.78 8.92 -11.50
N ARG A 32 0.03 7.95 -10.98
CA ARG A 32 0.46 6.65 -10.47
C ARG A 32 -0.44 5.60 -11.08
N THR A 33 0.14 4.55 -11.65
CA THR A 33 -0.63 3.42 -12.17
C THR A 33 -1.15 2.55 -11.02
N GLN A 34 -2.19 1.73 -11.27
CA GLN A 34 -2.69 0.78 -10.27
C GLN A 34 -1.56 -0.12 -9.74
N ALA A 35 -0.72 -0.64 -10.63
CA ALA A 35 0.43 -1.47 -10.27
C ALA A 35 1.46 -0.75 -9.39
N GLN A 36 1.62 0.57 -9.54
CA GLN A 36 2.47 1.37 -8.66
C GLN A 36 1.83 1.54 -7.29
N LYS A 37 0.52 1.80 -7.23
CA LYS A 37 -0.22 1.86 -5.96
C LYS A 37 -0.16 0.54 -5.20
N ASP A 38 -0.34 -0.58 -5.89
CA ASP A 38 -0.31 -1.90 -5.27
C ASP A 38 1.08 -2.23 -4.71
N ARG A 39 2.16 -1.85 -5.41
CA ARG A 39 3.53 -1.94 -4.88
C ARG A 39 3.72 -1.05 -3.66
N GLU A 40 3.31 0.21 -3.72
CA GLU A 40 3.40 1.16 -2.60
C GLU A 40 2.66 0.64 -1.37
N LEU A 41 1.48 0.04 -1.57
CA LEU A 41 0.66 -0.53 -0.51
C LEU A 41 1.33 -1.76 0.11
N ALA A 42 1.89 -2.65 -0.72
CA ALA A 42 2.64 -3.81 -0.24
C ALA A 42 3.89 -3.40 0.54
N ASP A 43 4.60 -2.37 0.10
CA ASP A 43 5.78 -1.86 0.79
C ASP A 43 5.41 -1.16 2.11
N ARG A 44 4.30 -0.41 2.15
CA ARG A 44 3.76 0.12 3.42
C ARG A 44 3.36 -0.99 4.38
N GLN A 45 2.64 -2.01 3.93
CA GLN A 45 2.26 -3.14 4.79
C GLN A 45 3.47 -3.92 5.31
N ARG A 46 4.56 -3.99 4.55
CA ARG A 46 5.83 -4.57 5.02
C ARG A 46 6.48 -3.68 6.07
N ALA A 47 6.53 -2.37 5.82
CA ALA A 47 7.07 -1.41 6.77
C ALA A 47 6.26 -1.41 8.07
N GLU A 48 4.93 -1.42 8.00
CA GLU A 48 4.02 -1.53 9.15
C GLU A 48 4.28 -2.81 9.93
N ARG A 49 4.36 -3.98 9.27
CA ARG A 49 4.69 -5.25 9.93
C ARG A 49 6.08 -5.26 10.57
N LEU A 50 7.07 -4.63 9.94
CA LEU A 50 8.40 -4.50 10.51
C LEU A 50 8.40 -3.57 11.72
N LEU A 51 7.61 -2.49 11.71
CA LEU A 51 7.44 -1.59 12.85
C LEU A 51 6.66 -2.27 13.98
N GLU A 52 5.64 -3.07 13.66
CA GLU A 52 4.87 -3.85 14.61
C GLU A 52 5.72 -4.94 15.27
N GLY A 53 6.51 -5.69 14.51
CA GLY A 53 7.46 -6.66 15.08
C GLY A 53 8.64 -6.03 15.83
N LYS A 54 8.89 -4.74 15.62
CA LYS A 54 9.88 -3.93 16.36
C LYS A 54 9.24 -3.08 17.46
N ARG A 55 7.91 -3.11 17.63
CA ARG A 55 7.28 -2.63 18.86
C ARG A 55 7.62 -3.65 19.92
N LEU A 56 8.79 -3.44 20.50
CA LEU A 56 9.15 -4.00 21.79
C LEU A 56 8.07 -3.62 22.79
N GLU A 57 7.85 -4.51 23.74
CA GLU A 57 7.09 -4.44 24.99
C GLU A 57 7.28 -3.17 25.85
N GLN A 58 7.86 -2.08 25.33
CA GLN A 58 8.03 -0.81 26.05
C GLN A 58 6.69 -0.19 26.46
N ALA A 59 5.61 -0.42 25.70
CA ALA A 59 4.28 0.03 26.11
C ALA A 59 3.65 -0.83 27.23
N SER A 60 4.18 -2.03 27.50
CA SER A 60 3.69 -2.90 28.57
C SER A 60 4.51 -2.80 29.87
N GLU A 61 5.73 -2.26 29.83
CA GLU A 61 6.55 -2.02 31.02
C GLU A 61 6.37 -0.60 31.59
N GLU A 62 6.13 0.42 30.75
CA GLU A 62 5.92 1.80 31.23
C GLU A 62 4.57 2.02 31.95
N ASN A 63 3.62 1.08 31.83
CA ASN A 63 2.31 1.17 32.51
C ASN A 63 2.22 0.31 33.80
N GLN A 64 3.31 -0.35 34.21
CA GLN A 64 3.37 -1.07 35.49
C GLN A 64 4.26 -0.37 36.52
N THR A 65 5.19 0.49 36.10
CA THR A 65 6.07 1.22 37.00
C THR A 65 5.40 2.45 37.62
N SER A 66 4.44 3.08 36.95
CA SER A 66 3.74 4.26 37.48
C SER A 66 2.65 3.95 38.53
N SER A 67 2.21 2.69 38.67
CA SER A 67 1.20 2.32 39.70
C SER A 67 1.82 1.85 41.02
N ALA A 68 3.12 1.57 41.05
CA ALA A 68 3.82 1.12 42.26
C ALA A 68 4.41 2.28 43.08
N GLU A 69 4.73 3.41 42.44
CA GLU A 69 5.38 4.54 43.11
C GLU A 69 4.42 5.51 43.83
N GLU A 70 3.09 5.44 43.61
CA GLU A 70 2.13 6.34 44.27
C GLU A 70 1.56 5.81 45.60
N SER A 71 1.94 4.60 46.04
CA SER A 71 1.43 3.99 47.29
C SER A 71 2.45 3.94 48.45
N GLY A 72 3.65 4.48 48.24
CA GLY A 72 4.79 4.32 49.15
C GLY A 72 5.24 5.55 49.95
N GLU A 73 4.65 6.74 49.72
CA GLU A 73 5.17 7.98 50.32
C GLU A 73 4.08 8.85 50.96
N SER A 74 3.50 8.35 52.06
CA SER A 74 2.93 9.22 53.09
C SER A 74 2.96 8.52 54.46
N GLY A 75 4.17 8.38 55.00
CA GLY A 75 4.37 7.97 56.38
C GLY A 75 5.75 8.44 56.85
N GLU A 76 5.83 9.67 57.36
CA GLU A 76 6.56 10.06 58.58
C GLU A 76 6.81 11.57 58.68
N SER A 77 5.97 12.26 59.45
CA SER A 77 6.32 13.29 60.45
C SER A 77 5.05 13.77 61.17
#